data_AF-A0A9P8XV14-F1
#
_entry.id   AF-A0A9P8XV14-F1
#
_cell.length_a   1.000
_cell.length_b   1.000
_cell.length_c   1.000
_cell.angle_alpha   90.00
_cell.angle_beta   90.00
_cell.angle_gamma   90.00
#
_symmetry.space_group_name_H-M   'P 1'
#
loop_
_entity.id
_entity.type
_entity.pdbx_description
1 polymer ?
#
loop_
_entity_poly.entity_id
_entity_poly.type
_entity_poly.pdbx_seq_one_letter_code
_entity_poly.pdbx_strand_id
1 'polypeptide(L)'
;ETIDLLEIYTEDEDSKYGDVSDGSMAFWADPSPLRKGLIHQEGMNPFLVFGPPVPLDMEQVFGKSKSQLPNFHRRTSSADWTSADRLTDGEM
;
A
#
# COMPACT_ATOMS: atom_id res chain seq x y z
N GLU A 1 -8.82 -16.67 -23.88
CA GLU A 1 -8.57 -17.22 -22.54
C GLU A 1 -9.09 -16.23 -21.52
N THR A 2 -10.13 -16.60 -20.78
CA THR A 2 -10.80 -15.75 -19.79
C THR A 2 -10.17 -16.02 -18.44
N ILE A 3 -9.45 -15.04 -17.89
CA ILE A 3 -8.96 -15.09 -16.51
C ILE A 3 -10.15 -15.19 -15.56
N ASP A 4 -10.27 -16.34 -14.89
CA ASP A 4 -11.30 -16.61 -13.90
C ASP A 4 -10.87 -15.91 -12.60
N LEU A 5 -11.53 -14.80 -12.29
CA LEU A 5 -11.24 -14.04 -11.07
C LEU A 5 -11.74 -14.84 -9.88
N LEU A 6 -10.84 -15.15 -8.95
CA LEU A 6 -11.23 -15.79 -7.68
C LEU A 6 -12.23 -14.89 -6.94
N GLU A 7 -13.28 -15.50 -6.41
CA GLU A 7 -14.24 -14.85 -5.53
C GLU A 7 -13.50 -14.43 -4.25
N ILE A 8 -13.27 -13.12 -4.11
CA ILE A 8 -12.65 -12.57 -2.90
C ILE A 8 -13.71 -12.68 -1.81
N TYR A 9 -13.58 -13.68 -0.92
CA TYR A 9 -14.34 -13.71 0.31
C TYR A 9 -13.88 -12.54 1.19
N THR A 10 -14.58 -11.41 1.08
CA THR A 10 -14.63 -10.44 2.17
C THR A 10 -15.43 -11.09 3.29
N GLU A 11 -14.78 -11.85 4.17
CA GLU A 11 -15.31 -12.12 5.51
C GLU A 11 -15.38 -10.77 6.25
N ASP A 12 -16.42 -10.01 5.95
CA ASP A 12 -16.82 -8.80 6.66
C ASP A 12 -18.19 -9.06 7.34
N GLU A 13 -18.37 -10.28 7.85
CA GLU A 13 -19.48 -10.67 8.73
C GLU A 13 -19.09 -10.66 10.22
N ASP A 14 -18.09 -9.86 10.60
CA ASP A 14 -17.98 -9.40 11.98
C ASP A 14 -17.77 -7.88 11.98
N SER A 15 -18.84 -7.16 11.66
CA SER A 15 -19.01 -5.72 11.92
C SER A 15 -19.07 -5.40 13.43
N LYS A 16 -18.31 -6.15 14.24
CA LYS A 16 -17.90 -5.81 15.58
C LYS A 16 -16.49 -5.21 15.56
N TYR A 17 -16.17 -4.42 14.53
CA TYR A 17 -15.31 -3.26 14.74
C TYR A 17 -16.05 -2.39 15.73
N GLY A 18 -15.74 -2.56 17.02
CA GLY A 18 -16.21 -1.68 18.07
C GLY A 18 -16.01 -0.26 17.57
N ASP A 19 -17.11 0.47 17.54
CA ASP A 19 -17.19 1.90 17.26
C ASP A 19 -15.89 2.57 17.68
N VAL A 20 -15.02 2.86 16.71
CA VAL A 20 -13.78 3.61 16.95
C VAL A 20 -14.14 5.08 17.12
N SER A 21 -15.25 5.37 17.81
CA SER A 21 -15.67 6.68 18.28
C SER A 21 -14.97 7.09 19.57
N ASP A 22 -13.97 6.34 20.04
CA ASP A 22 -13.26 6.71 21.28
C ASP A 22 -12.27 7.88 21.07
N GLY A 23 -12.19 8.40 19.84
CA GLY A 23 -11.65 9.71 19.54
C GLY A 23 -12.68 10.52 18.76
N SER A 24 -13.02 11.71 19.23
CA SER A 24 -13.81 12.66 18.45
C SER A 24 -13.20 12.78 17.05
N MET A 25 -13.96 12.43 16.01
CA MET A 25 -13.53 12.57 14.62
C MET A 25 -13.01 14.01 14.43
N ALA A 26 -11.80 14.15 13.90
CA ALA A 26 -11.22 15.47 13.71
C ALA A 26 -12.05 16.24 12.68
N PHE A 27 -12.25 17.54 12.91
CA PHE A 27 -13.08 18.38 12.03
C PHE A 27 -12.71 18.25 10.54
N TRP A 28 -11.43 18.11 10.19
CA TRP A 28 -11.02 17.97 8.78
C TRP A 28 -11.49 16.66 8.13
N ALA A 29 -11.84 15.66 8.92
CA ALA A 29 -12.34 14.38 8.46
C ALA A 29 -13.88 14.35 8.31
N ASP A 30 -14.60 15.43 8.67
CA ASP A 30 -16.04 15.54 8.41
C ASP A 30 -16.34 15.67 6.90
N PRO A 31 -17.52 15.23 6.41
CA PRO A 31 -17.80 15.15 4.97
C PRO A 31 -17.65 16.46 4.18
N SER A 32 -18.00 17.59 4.79
CA SER A 32 -17.92 18.92 4.16
C SER A 32 -16.47 19.41 4.02
N PRO A 33 -15.69 19.54 5.11
CA PRO A 33 -14.28 19.95 5.02
C PRO A 33 -13.42 18.90 4.30
N LEU A 34 -13.70 17.60 4.45
CA LEU A 34 -12.98 16.55 3.74
C LEU A 34 -13.12 16.70 2.22
N ARG A 35 -14.36 16.91 1.72
CA ARG A 35 -14.59 17.13 0.28
C ARG A 35 -13.83 18.35 -0.24
N LYS A 36 -13.80 19.44 0.52
CA LYS A 36 -13.04 20.65 0.15
C LYS A 36 -11.54 20.37 0.10
N GLY A 37 -11.02 19.62 1.08
CA GLY A 37 -9.62 19.18 1.11
C GLY A 37 -9.25 18.32 -0.09
N LEU A 38 -10.09 17.34 -0.44
CA LEU A 38 -9.86 16.46 -1.59
C LEU A 38 -9.82 17.22 -2.93
N ILE A 39 -10.76 18.15 -3.14
CA ILE A 39 -10.75 19.01 -4.36
C ILE A 39 -9.46 19.84 -4.43
N HIS A 40 -8.98 20.33 -3.29
CA HIS A 40 -7.72 21.09 -3.26
C HIS A 40 -6.49 20.21 -3.53
N GLN A 41 -6.50 18.96 -3.07
CA GLN A 41 -5.42 18.00 -3.26
C GLN A 41 -5.34 17.46 -4.69
N GLU A 42 -6.44 17.46 -5.45
CA GLU A 42 -6.53 16.90 -6.81
C GLU A 42 -5.42 17.43 -7.75
N GLY A 43 -5.09 18.72 -7.68
CA GLY A 43 -4.08 19.33 -8.55
C GLY A 43 -2.64 19.29 -8.02
N MET A 44 -2.40 18.72 -6.83
CA MET A 44 -1.09 18.73 -6.20
C MET A 44 -0.23 17.55 -6.64
N ASN A 45 0.99 17.83 -7.08
CA ASN A 45 1.95 16.78 -7.35
C ASN A 45 2.56 16.26 -6.04
N PRO A 46 2.31 14.99 -5.66
CA PRO A 46 2.82 14.43 -4.41
C PRO A 46 4.35 14.40 -4.36
N PHE A 47 5.05 14.30 -5.50
CA PHE A 47 6.51 14.32 -5.55
C PHE A 47 7.10 15.69 -5.18
N LEU A 48 6.37 16.78 -5.40
CA LEU A 48 6.82 18.12 -4.98
C LEU A 48 6.59 18.34 -3.48
N VAL A 49 5.59 17.67 -2.90
CA VAL A 49 5.21 17.81 -1.49
C VAL A 49 6.06 16.89 -0.60
N PHE A 50 6.19 15.62 -0.97
CA PHE A 50 6.86 14.58 -0.16
C PHE A 50 8.26 14.21 -0.67
N GLY A 51 8.61 14.60 -1.89
CA GLY A 51 9.82 14.15 -2.56
C GLY A 51 9.67 12.75 -3.18
N PRO A 52 10.71 12.26 -3.87
CA PRO A 52 10.76 10.89 -4.36
C PRO A 52 10.83 9.91 -3.16
N PRO A 53 10.09 8.80 -3.19
CA PRO A 53 10.17 7.79 -2.15
C PRO A 53 11.59 7.20 -2.12
N VAL A 54 12.19 7.21 -0.93
CA VAL A 54 13.54 6.70 -0.69
C VAL A 54 13.47 5.15 -0.58
N PRO A 55 14.51 4.42 -1.01
CA PRO A 55 14.58 2.98 -0.78
C PRO A 55 14.36 2.62 0.69
N LEU A 56 13.51 1.62 0.93
CA LEU A 56 13.20 1.16 2.29
C LEU A 56 14.36 0.28 2.82
N ASP A 57 15.04 0.77 3.85
CA ASP A 57 16.08 0.01 4.56
C ASP A 57 15.45 -0.72 5.76
N MET A 58 15.18 -2.01 5.56
CA MET A 58 14.57 -2.87 6.58
C MET A 58 15.48 -3.07 7.80
N GLU A 59 16.81 -2.95 7.65
CA GLU A 59 17.73 -3.07 8.78
C GLU A 59 17.62 -1.87 9.71
N GLN A 60 17.45 -0.67 9.16
CA GLN A 60 17.22 0.54 9.95
C GLN A 60 15.84 0.55 10.61
N VAL A 61 14.81 0.12 9.89
CA VAL A 61 13.42 0.08 10.42
C VAL A 61 13.27 -0.94 11.53
N PHE A 62 13.94 -2.10 11.42
CA PHE A 62 13.80 -3.23 12.34
C PHE A 62 15.08 -3.57 13.12
N GLY A 63 15.99 -2.62 13.35
CA GLY A 63 17.34 -2.85 13.91
C GLY A 63 17.45 -3.60 15.25
N LYS A 64 16.33 -3.92 15.90
CA LYS A 64 16.26 -4.77 17.11
C LYS A 64 15.96 -6.25 16.82
N SER A 65 15.44 -6.62 15.65
CA SER A 65 15.09 -8.01 15.29
C SER A 65 16.18 -8.71 14.48
N LYS A 66 17.30 -9.02 15.15
CA LYS A 66 18.46 -9.69 14.53
C LYS A 66 18.15 -11.04 13.88
N SER A 67 17.06 -11.70 14.29
CA SER A 67 16.61 -12.98 13.74
C SER A 67 15.97 -12.87 12.35
N GLN A 68 15.57 -11.68 11.89
CA GLN A 68 14.91 -11.47 10.60
C GLN A 68 15.81 -10.83 9.53
N LEU A 69 17.03 -10.42 9.90
CA LEU A 69 18.03 -9.86 8.98
C LEU A 69 18.32 -10.73 7.73
N PRO A 70 18.36 -12.09 7.79
CA PRO A 70 18.59 -12.90 6.60
C PRO A 70 17.46 -12.79 5.57
N ASN A 71 16.22 -12.55 6.01
CA ASN A 71 15.07 -12.42 5.13
C ASN A 71 15.02 -11.03 4.45
N PHE A 72 15.57 -10.00 5.09
CA PHE A 72 15.57 -8.64 4.54
C PHE A 72 16.48 -8.47 3.30
N HIS A 73 17.50 -9.31 3.15
CA HIS A 73 18.42 -9.28 2.01
C HIS A 73 18.05 -10.25 0.89
N ARG A 74 17.18 -11.22 1.16
CA ARG A 74 16.79 -12.21 0.16
C ARG A 74 15.82 -11.58 -0.82
N ARG A 75 16.34 -11.09 -1.94
CA ARG A 75 15.55 -10.53 -3.04
C ARG A 75 14.87 -11.66 -3.82
N THR A 76 13.55 -11.63 -3.89
CA THR A 76 12.73 -12.51 -4.75
C THR A 76 12.34 -11.77 -6.03
N SER A 77 11.71 -12.43 -6.99
CA SER A 77 11.28 -11.83 -8.26
C SER A 77 10.41 -10.57 -8.09
N SER A 78 9.65 -10.46 -7.00
CA SER A 78 8.89 -9.26 -6.62
C SER A 78 9.75 -8.02 -6.29
N ALA A 79 11.04 -8.19 -6.07
CA ALA A 79 12.00 -7.10 -5.83
C ALA A 79 12.75 -6.67 -7.10
N ASP A 80 12.50 -7.33 -8.25
CA ASP A 80 13.03 -6.95 -9.56
C ASP A 80 11.94 -6.28 -10.39
N TRP A 81 11.96 -4.94 -10.39
CA TRP A 81 11.08 -4.09 -11.19
C TRP A 81 11.75 -3.63 -12.49
N THR A 82 12.94 -4.16 -12.79
CA THR A 82 13.72 -3.83 -14.00
C THR A 82 13.56 -4.86 -15.10
N SER A 83 13.14 -6.08 -14.75
CA SER A 83 12.74 -7.05 -15.75
C SER A 83 11.51 -6.51 -16.46
N ALA A 84 11.69 -6.16 -17.74
CA ALA A 84 10.58 -6.06 -18.69
C ALA A 84 9.63 -7.22 -18.41
N ASP A 85 8.34 -6.91 -18.36
CA ASP A 85 7.27 -7.89 -18.47
C ASP A 85 7.47 -8.64 -19.79
N ARG A 86 8.36 -9.64 -19.78
CA ARG A 86 8.57 -10.55 -20.88
C ARG A 86 7.40 -11.48 -20.80
N LEU A 87 6.31 -11.11 -21.47
CA LEU A 87 5.34 -12.04 -21.99
C LEU A 87 6.12 -13.28 -22.43
N THR A 88 5.93 -14.40 -21.74
CA THR A 88 6.37 -15.69 -22.26
C THR A 88 5.64 -15.85 -23.59
N ASP A 89 6.37 -15.74 -24.69
CA ASP A 89 5.87 -16.11 -26.01
C ASP A 89 5.45 -17.58 -25.89
N GLY A 90 4.14 -17.80 -25.82
CA GLY A 90 3.56 -19.13 -25.77
C GLY A 90 4.05 -19.94 -26.96
N GLU A 91 4.58 -21.12 -26.66
CA GLU A 91 5.12 -22.11 -27.57
C GLU A 91 4.27 -22.26 -28.86
N MET A 92 4.93 -22.16 -30.02
CA MET A 92 4.37 -22.44 -31.35
C MET A 92 4.22 -23.94 -31.61
#